data_AF-A0A1B6VJE7-F1
#
_entry.id   AF-A0A1B6VJE7-F1
#
_cell.length_a   1.000
_cell.length_b   1.000
_cell.length_c   1.000
_cell.angle_alpha   90.00
_cell.angle_beta   90.00
_cell.angle_gamma   90.00
#
_symmetry.space_group_name_H-M   'P 1'
#
loop_
_entity.id
_entity.type
_entity.pdbx_description
1 polymer ?
#
loop_
_entity_poly.entity_id
_entity_poly.type
_entity_poly.pdbx_seq_one_letter_code
_entity_poly.pdbx_strand_id
1 'polypeptide(L)'
;MSGEMLPGLAVLVEGWVIKKDATLAPQRMTSDEIQDLAKATVETLKERALGDVENGWGSLQTLTGGWIVQRERGKVPAPLGKEDFRKFLMLALEGMARPLKSIASNHATVESEVVEEETLSPEADAFRFAREHLQRCL
;
A
#
# COMPACT_ATOMS: atom_id res chain seq x y z
N MET A 1 19.37 -9.66 1.96
CA MET A 1 17.95 -10.01 1.75
C MET A 1 17.21 -9.52 2.98
N SER A 2 16.90 -8.23 3.05
CA SER A 2 16.20 -7.64 4.19
C SER A 2 14.72 -7.99 4.03
N GLY A 3 14.21 -8.87 4.87
CA GLY A 3 12.78 -9.18 4.88
C GLY A 3 12.01 -7.90 5.15
N GLU A 4 11.06 -7.57 4.26
CA GLU A 4 10.14 -6.46 4.49
C GLU A 4 9.37 -6.72 5.79
N MET A 5 9.62 -5.91 6.83
CA MET A 5 8.95 -6.07 8.12
C MET A 5 7.43 -5.93 7.99
N LEU A 6 6.97 -5.07 7.07
CA LEU A 6 5.56 -4.74 6.84
C LEU A 6 5.27 -4.59 5.34
N PRO A 7 4.97 -5.68 4.61
CA PRO A 7 4.78 -5.64 3.15
C PRO A 7 3.63 -4.71 2.72
N GLY A 8 2.58 -4.58 3.53
CA GLY A 8 1.46 -3.68 3.25
C GLY A 8 1.79 -2.19 3.46
N LEU A 9 2.86 -1.86 4.20
CA LEU A 9 3.21 -0.47 4.49
C LEU A 9 3.77 0.24 3.26
N ALA A 10 4.63 -0.43 2.49
CA ALA A 10 5.23 0.12 1.28
C ALA A 10 4.16 0.52 0.25
N VAL A 11 3.12 -0.31 0.09
CA VAL A 11 1.98 -0.04 -0.78
C VAL A 11 1.13 1.13 -0.24
N LEU A 12 0.90 1.19 1.08
CA LEU A 12 0.09 2.26 1.68
C LEU A 12 0.71 3.65 1.46
N VAL A 13 2.04 3.74 1.57
CA VAL A 13 2.78 5.01 1.45
C VAL A 13 3.32 5.26 0.05
N GLU A 14 2.92 4.42 -0.91
CA GLU A 14 3.36 4.56 -2.29
C GLU A 14 2.94 5.91 -2.86
N GLY A 15 3.89 6.63 -3.45
CA GLY A 15 3.64 7.95 -4.04
C GLY A 15 3.49 9.09 -3.02
N TRP A 16 3.62 8.83 -1.72
CA TRP A 16 3.62 9.88 -0.71
C TRP A 16 4.84 10.78 -0.87
N VAL A 17 4.60 12.09 -0.73
CA VAL A 17 5.65 13.10 -0.68
C VAL A 17 5.71 13.65 0.74
N ILE A 18 6.89 13.55 1.36
CA ILE A 18 7.14 14.01 2.72
C ILE A 18 8.06 15.22 2.71
N LYS A 19 7.80 16.14 3.63
CA LYS A 19 8.70 17.22 4.01
C LYS A 19 8.98 17.08 5.49
N LYS A 20 10.21 16.68 5.84
CA LYS A 20 10.63 16.42 7.23
C LYS A 20 11.05 17.68 7.98
N ASP A 21 11.70 18.60 7.27
CA ASP A 21 12.25 19.83 7.83
C ASP A 21 11.88 21.03 6.95
N ALA A 22 11.80 22.22 7.53
CA ALA A 22 11.49 23.44 6.80
C ALA A 22 12.52 23.74 5.69
N THR A 23 13.79 23.36 5.92
CA THR A 23 14.94 23.62 5.04
C THR A 23 15.05 22.64 3.88
N LEU A 24 14.48 21.44 4.00
CA LEU A 24 14.55 20.40 2.98
C LEU A 24 13.40 20.52 1.98
N ALA A 25 13.70 20.21 0.72
CA ALA A 25 12.68 20.11 -0.31
C ALA A 25 11.75 18.91 -0.03
N PRO A 26 10.45 19.01 -0.37
CA PRO A 26 9.56 17.85 -0.34
C PRO A 26 10.10 16.75 -1.27
N GLN A 27 10.18 15.52 -0.75
CA GLN A 27 10.72 14.38 -1.47
C GLN A 27 9.81 13.16 -1.31
N ARG A 28 9.88 12.23 -2.27
CA ARG A 28 9.19 10.94 -2.12
C ARG A 28 9.84 10.14 -1.01
N MET A 29 9.05 9.30 -0.35
CA MET A 29 9.57 8.41 0.67
C MET A 29 10.59 7.43 0.07
N THR A 30 11.75 7.31 0.71
CA THR A 30 12.77 6.33 0.34
C THR A 30 12.49 4.98 1.01
N SER A 31 13.09 3.91 0.48
CA SER A 31 12.97 2.57 1.09
C SER A 31 13.40 2.56 2.56
N ASP A 32 14.49 3.25 2.89
CA ASP A 32 15.02 3.34 4.26
C ASP A 32 14.02 4.04 5.19
N GLU A 33 13.38 5.12 4.72
CA GLU A 33 12.35 5.84 5.49
C GLU A 33 11.10 4.98 5.74
N ILE A 34 10.74 4.15 4.77
CA ILE A 34 9.63 3.19 4.92
C ILE A 34 10.00 2.11 5.94
N GLN A 35 11.25 1.65 5.95
CA GLN A 35 11.74 0.70 6.95
C GLN A 35 11.79 1.31 8.36
N ASP A 36 12.25 2.56 8.48
CA ASP A 36 12.23 3.30 9.75
C ASP A 36 10.80 3.48 10.27
N LEU A 37 9.86 3.81 9.38
CA LEU A 37 8.44 3.89 9.72
C LEU A 37 7.88 2.54 10.16
N ALA A 38 8.26 1.45 9.48
CA ALA A 38 7.85 0.10 9.84
C ALA A 38 8.36 -0.30 11.22
N LYS A 39 9.65 -0.03 11.49
CA LYS A 39 10.28 -0.28 12.78
C LYS A 39 9.60 0.52 13.89
N ALA A 40 9.39 1.82 13.68
CA ALA A 40 8.71 2.68 14.65
C ALA A 40 7.26 2.22 14.91
N THR A 41 6.58 1.68 13.90
CA THR A 41 5.23 1.11 14.03
C THR A 41 5.23 -0.13 14.93
N VAL A 42 6.17 -1.06 14.70
CA VAL A 42 6.30 -2.29 15.51
C VAL A 42 6.75 -1.96 16.94
N GLU A 43 7.67 -1.02 17.11
CA GLU A 43 8.09 -0.52 18.43
C GLU A 43 6.91 0.07 19.19
N THR A 44 6.14 0.96 18.56
CA THR A 44 4.94 1.54 19.18
C THR A 44 3.93 0.48 19.61
N LEU A 45 3.78 -0.59 18.82
CA LEU A 45 2.91 -1.70 19.19
C LEU A 45 3.45 -2.47 20.40
N LYS A 46 4.77 -2.72 20.45
CA LYS A 46 5.44 -3.37 21.59
C LYS A 46 5.31 -2.53 22.86
N GLU A 47 5.61 -1.24 22.79
CA GLU A 47 5.49 -0.31 23.92
C GLU A 47 4.04 -0.28 24.44
N ARG A 48 3.05 -0.30 23.53
CA ARG A 48 1.63 -0.38 23.91
C ARG A 48 1.26 -1.71 24.56
N ALA A 49 1.81 -2.83 24.08
CA ALA A 49 1.58 -4.15 24.66
C ALA A 49 2.21 -4.29 26.06
N LEU A 50 3.32 -3.61 26.31
CA LEU A 50 4.00 -3.56 27.61
C LEU A 50 3.38 -2.56 28.59
N GLY A 51 2.47 -1.70 28.11
CA GLY A 51 1.84 -0.67 28.94
C GLY A 51 2.69 0.59 29.12
N ASP A 52 3.78 0.75 28.37
CA ASP A 52 4.72 1.88 28.48
C ASP A 52 4.17 3.19 27.90
N VAL A 53 3.05 3.16 27.18
CA VAL A 53 2.46 4.32 26.50
C VAL A 53 1.08 4.62 27.05
N GLU A 54 1.02 5.45 28.10
CA GLU A 54 -0.26 5.79 28.74
C GLU A 54 -1.16 6.68 27.88
N ASN A 55 -0.61 7.54 26.98
CA ASN A 55 -1.43 8.51 26.23
C ASN A 55 -0.89 8.96 24.83
N GLY A 56 0.07 8.23 24.23
CA GLY A 56 0.76 8.65 23.00
C GLY A 56 0.77 7.62 21.86
N TRP A 57 1.50 7.96 20.78
CA TRP A 57 1.85 7.04 19.69
C TRP A 57 3.34 6.66 19.69
N GLY A 58 4.00 6.73 20.85
CA GLY A 58 5.34 6.15 21.08
C GLY A 58 6.41 6.58 20.06
N SER A 59 7.28 5.64 19.70
CA SER A 59 8.31 5.80 18.66
C SER A 59 7.77 6.38 17.34
N LEU A 60 6.54 6.01 16.95
CA LEU A 60 5.94 6.46 15.69
C LEU A 60 5.61 7.97 15.71
N GLN A 61 5.14 8.48 16.84
CA GLN A 61 4.91 9.92 17.02
C GLN A 61 6.22 10.71 16.99
N THR A 62 7.25 10.17 17.63
CA THR A 62 8.57 10.81 17.72
C THR A 62 9.23 10.89 16.35
N LEU A 63 9.20 9.80 15.58
CA LEU A 63 9.79 9.75 14.23
C LEU A 63 9.12 10.73 13.27
N THR A 64 7.78 10.79 13.32
CA THR A 64 6.98 11.57 12.37
C THR A 64 6.69 13.00 12.86
N GLY A 65 7.26 13.39 14.00
CA GLY A 65 7.14 14.73 14.55
C GLY A 65 7.66 15.77 13.57
N GLY A 66 6.77 16.67 13.13
CA GLY A 66 7.11 17.74 12.18
C GLY A 66 7.02 17.36 10.71
N TRP A 67 6.69 16.10 10.38
CA TRP A 67 6.52 15.70 8.98
C TRP A 67 5.23 16.31 8.42
N ILE A 68 5.35 16.90 7.23
CA ILE A 68 4.22 17.29 6.41
C ILE A 68 4.13 16.31 5.24
N VAL A 69 2.98 15.65 5.10
CA VAL A 69 2.80 14.56 4.16
C VAL A 69 1.71 14.89 3.16
N GLN A 70 2.02 14.77 1.88
CA GLN A 70 1.05 14.75 0.81
C GLN A 70 0.80 13.30 0.40
N ARG A 71 -0.38 12.79 0.77
CA ARG A 71 -0.79 11.40 0.49
C ARG A 71 -1.19 11.19 -0.97
N GLU A 72 -1.77 12.22 -1.59
CA GLU A 72 -2.24 12.19 -2.98
C GLU A 72 -1.99 13.52 -3.68
N ARG A 73 -1.74 13.48 -4.99
CA ARG A 73 -1.53 14.67 -5.81
C ARG A 73 -2.79 15.54 -5.82
N GLY A 74 -2.62 16.84 -5.60
CA GLY A 74 -3.72 17.81 -5.61
C GLY A 74 -4.45 17.95 -4.27
N LYS A 75 -4.19 17.09 -3.28
CA LYS A 75 -4.64 17.28 -1.90
C LYS A 75 -3.69 18.17 -1.11
N VAL A 76 -4.24 18.90 -0.14
CA VAL A 76 -3.49 19.75 0.78
C VAL A 76 -2.57 18.88 1.64
N PRO A 77 -1.25 19.14 1.65
CA PRO A 77 -0.32 18.44 2.53
C PRO A 77 -0.67 18.70 4.00
N ALA A 78 -0.62 17.65 4.82
CA ALA A 78 -1.00 17.71 6.22
C ALA A 78 -0.08 16.83 7.07
N PRO A 79 0.09 17.13 8.37
CA PRO A 79 0.80 16.24 9.26
C PRO A 79 0.12 14.87 9.38
N LEU A 80 0.89 13.88 9.81
CA LEU A 80 0.34 12.56 10.14
C LEU A 80 -0.50 12.66 11.42
N GLY A 81 -1.71 12.12 11.36
CA GLY A 81 -2.66 12.14 12.44
C GLY A 81 -2.84 10.77 13.09
N LYS A 82 -3.68 10.75 14.13
CA LYS A 82 -4.02 9.53 14.87
C LYS A 82 -4.59 8.43 13.96
N GLU A 83 -5.31 8.81 12.91
CA GLU A 83 -5.90 7.86 11.96
C GLU A 83 -4.85 7.16 11.09
N ASP A 84 -3.80 7.88 10.67
CA ASP A 84 -2.70 7.28 9.92
C ASP A 84 -1.95 6.29 10.80
N PHE A 85 -1.67 6.66 12.05
CA PHE A 85 -1.02 5.78 13.00
C PHE A 85 -1.83 4.51 13.27
N ARG A 86 -3.16 4.62 13.38
CA ARG A 86 -4.04 3.44 13.47
C ARG A 86 -3.89 2.52 12.27
N LYS A 87 -3.86 3.07 11.05
CA LYS A 87 -3.68 2.28 9.83
C LYS A 87 -2.34 1.55 9.82
N PHE A 88 -1.27 2.20 10.23
CA PHE A 88 0.06 1.56 10.33
C PHE A 88 0.05 0.41 11.33
N LEU A 89 -0.52 0.61 12.52
CA LEU A 89 -0.62 -0.44 13.53
C LEU A 89 -1.53 -1.59 13.07
N MET A 90 -2.63 -1.30 12.37
CA MET A 90 -3.50 -2.34 11.78
C MET A 90 -2.74 -3.19 10.78
N LEU A 91 -1.97 -2.57 9.86
CA LEU A 91 -1.13 -3.30 8.91
C LEU A 91 -0.09 -4.17 9.61
N ALA A 92 0.50 -3.68 10.70
CA ALA A 92 1.44 -4.45 11.50
C ALA A 92 0.80 -5.67 12.18
N LEU A 93 -0.37 -5.47 12.78
CA LEU A 93 -1.15 -6.56 13.38
C LEU A 93 -1.58 -7.59 12.33
N GLU A 94 -2.06 -7.15 11.17
CA GLU A 94 -2.43 -8.04 10.07
C GLU A 94 -1.23 -8.82 9.54
N GLY A 95 -0.08 -8.17 9.36
CA GLY A 95 1.16 -8.82 8.93
C GLY A 95 1.65 -9.89 9.90
N MET A 96 1.47 -9.70 11.21
CA MET A 96 1.81 -10.72 12.21
C MET A 96 0.75 -11.81 12.38
N ALA A 97 -0.52 -11.49 12.19
CA ALA A 97 -1.63 -12.44 12.33
C ALA A 97 -1.75 -13.38 11.11
N ARG A 98 -1.29 -12.94 9.93
CA ARG A 98 -1.34 -13.75 8.73
C ARG A 98 -0.25 -14.83 8.79
N PRO A 99 -0.61 -16.13 8.76
CA PRO A 99 0.38 -17.18 8.57
C PRO A 99 1.08 -16.91 7.23
N LEU A 100 2.42 -16.97 7.22
CA LEU A 100 3.25 -16.93 6.02
C LEU A 100 2.87 -18.08 5.07
N LYS A 101 1.74 -17.96 4.38
CA LYS A 101 1.53 -18.66 3.11
C LYS A 101 2.40 -17.92 2.11
N SER A 102 3.39 -18.65 1.61
CA SER A 102 4.33 -18.26 0.56
C SER A 102 3.83 -17.09 -0.31
N ILE A 103 4.62 -16.03 -0.35
CA ILE A 103 4.47 -14.95 -1.33
C ILE A 103 4.80 -15.55 -2.70
N ALA A 104 3.82 -16.20 -3.31
CA ALA A 104 3.72 -16.23 -4.75
C ALA A 104 3.09 -14.89 -5.14
N SER A 105 3.89 -14.08 -5.80
CA SER A 105 3.57 -12.86 -6.53
C SER A 105 2.08 -12.66 -6.83
N ASN A 106 1.48 -11.64 -6.20
CA ASN A 106 0.28 -10.98 -6.72
C ASN A 106 0.66 -9.54 -7.09
N HIS A 107 1.62 -9.43 -8.02
CA HIS A 107 1.54 -8.35 -9.00
C HIS A 107 0.50 -8.81 -10.03
N ALA A 108 -0.48 -7.95 -10.33
CA ALA A 108 -1.59 -8.26 -11.21
C ALA A 108 -1.13 -8.88 -12.53
N THR A 109 -1.58 -10.11 -12.79
CA THR A 109 -1.76 -10.64 -14.14
C THR A 109 -3.20 -11.12 -14.22
N VAL A 110 -4.00 -10.27 -14.86
CA VAL A 110 -5.24 -10.63 -15.51
C VAL A 110 -4.94 -11.82 -16.45
N GLU A 111 -5.85 -12.81 -16.45
CA GLU A 111 -5.94 -13.94 -17.38
C GLU A 111 -4.88 -15.05 -17.25
N SER A 112 -5.31 -16.23 -16.79
CA SER A 112 -5.80 -17.27 -17.72
C SER A 112 -6.05 -18.58 -16.95
N GLU A 113 -7.27 -18.76 -16.43
CA GLU A 113 -7.78 -20.11 -16.13
C GLU A 113 -8.14 -20.75 -17.46
N VAL A 114 -7.25 -21.62 -17.95
CA VAL A 114 -7.62 -22.64 -18.92
C VAL A 114 -8.20 -23.80 -18.12
N VAL A 115 -9.52 -23.76 -17.91
CA VAL A 115 -10.32 -24.96 -17.68
C VAL A 115 -11.41 -24.94 -18.75
N GLU A 116 -11.32 -25.93 -19.62
CA GLU A 116 -12.30 -26.29 -20.63
C GLU A 116 -13.68 -26.46 -20.00
N GLU A 117 -14.68 -25.70 -20.44
CA GLU A 117 -15.98 -26.24 -20.86
C GLU A 117 -16.85 -25.15 -21.51
N GLU A 118 -17.47 -25.54 -22.62
CA GLU A 118 -18.41 -24.76 -23.42
C GLU A 118 -19.58 -24.22 -22.58
N THR A 119 -19.72 -22.90 -22.48
CA THR A 119 -21.05 -22.28 -22.39
C THR A 119 -21.11 -21.00 -23.21
N LEU A 120 -21.81 -21.09 -24.34
CA LEU A 120 -22.18 -19.99 -25.22
C LEU A 120 -22.94 -18.89 -24.46
N SER A 121 -22.33 -17.71 -24.28
CA SER A 121 -23.04 -16.49 -23.93
C SER A 121 -23.38 -15.70 -25.23
N PRO A 122 -24.66 -15.39 -25.49
CA PRO A 122 -25.09 -14.78 -26.76
C PRO A 122 -24.77 -13.28 -26.91
N GLU A 123 -24.08 -12.65 -25.95
CA GLU A 123 -23.77 -11.21 -25.99
C GLU A 123 -22.36 -10.86 -26.52
N ALA A 124 -21.50 -11.86 -26.78
CA ALA A 124 -20.12 -11.62 -27.22
C ALA A 124 -19.97 -11.21 -28.70
N ASP A 125 -21.06 -11.17 -29.47
CA ASP A 125 -20.98 -11.07 -30.94
C ASP A 125 -21.71 -9.84 -31.52
N ALA A 126 -21.81 -8.76 -30.74
CA ALA A 126 -22.40 -7.49 -31.19
C ALA A 126 -21.66 -6.85 -32.40
N PHE A 127 -20.43 -7.30 -32.69
CA PHE A 127 -19.59 -6.75 -33.75
C PHE A 127 -19.25 -7.74 -34.88
N ARG A 128 -19.90 -8.91 -34.93
CA ARG A 128 -19.69 -9.89 -36.00
C ARG A 128 -19.88 -9.30 -37.39
N PHE A 129 -20.96 -8.53 -37.54
CA PHE A 129 -21.34 -7.94 -38.82
C PHE A 129 -20.31 -6.92 -39.31
N ALA A 130 -19.75 -6.11 -38.40
CA ALA A 130 -18.70 -5.14 -38.74
C ALA A 130 -17.42 -5.84 -39.21
N ARG A 131 -17.03 -6.96 -38.57
CA ARG A 131 -15.88 -7.76 -39.01
C ARG A 131 -16.08 -8.40 -40.37
N GLU A 132 -17.25 -9.00 -40.61
CA GLU A 132 -17.53 -9.66 -41.89
C GLU A 132 -17.63 -8.66 -43.06
N HIS A 133 -18.16 -7.45 -42.80
CA HIS A 133 -18.23 -6.40 -43.80
C HIS A 133 -16.84 -5.90 -44.22
N LEU A 134 -15.94 -5.66 -43.26
CA LEU A 134 -14.57 -5.23 -43.56
C LEU A 134 -13.78 -6.29 -44.35
N GLN A 135 -14.02 -7.57 -44.08
CA GLN A 135 -13.35 -8.66 -44.81
C GLN A 135 -13.78 -8.81 -46.26
N ARG A 136 -14.97 -8.30 -46.64
CA ARG A 136 -15.45 -8.32 -48.03
C ARG A 136 -15.06 -7.07 -48.84
N CYS A 137 -14.49 -6.05 -48.19
CA CYS A 137 -14.12 -4.79 -48.83
C CYS A 137 -12.60 -4.62 -49.06
N LEU A 138 -11.80 -5.64 -48.73
CA LEU A 138 -10.38 -5.79 -49.13
C LEU A 138 -10.29 -6.83 -50.26
#